data_AF-A0A917CYV1-F1
#
_entry.id   AF-A0A917CYV1-F1
#
_cell.length_a   1.000
_cell.length_b   1.000
_cell.length_c   1.000
_cell.angle_alpha   90.00
_cell.angle_beta   90.00
_cell.angle_gamma   90.00
#
_symmetry.space_group_name_H-M   'P 1'
#
loop_
_entity.id
_entity.type
_entity.pdbx_description
1 polymer ?
#
loop_
_entity_poly.entity_id
_entity_poly.type
_entity_poly.pdbx_seq_one_letter_code
_entity_poly.pdbx_strand_id
1 'polypeptide(L)'
;MSMTTLNVKLITENLADELITGMQNASGIYIMTSFIMKSGVRLLAPHLKGAIERGAEVKVLAGDYLFVTQPEGLQALLDIDTRLEARLWRSMGTSFHPKAYLFDYENGEGLLIVGSSNFSMSAMRMGMEWNLAMNAKAEPYTFQVALDKFMQNFYHDSTLPLNEHTIATYEEEYRTCHRKNPELIRMIMEMEEDEYRTENIGEPVEKIVSEGEPTLIHPRFAQIDALDALERTLEEEYDKAMVVMATGLGKTYLAGFFAQRFKRVLFVAHREEILFQAKRSFQRIMPDKTFGIYNGVMKEGNADCVFASIYTLGMKKHRESFAQDQFDLIVVDEFHHAAAVS
;
A
#
# COMPACT_ATOMS: atom_id res chain seq x y z
N MET A 1 -11.17 11.61 -39.60
CA MET A 1 -11.27 10.86 -38.32
C MET A 1 -10.10 11.28 -37.46
N SER A 2 -10.37 12.10 -36.44
CA SER A 2 -9.36 12.60 -35.50
C SER A 2 -8.87 11.41 -34.67
N MET A 3 -7.60 11.00 -34.85
CA MET A 3 -6.99 9.98 -34.01
C MET A 3 -6.73 10.61 -32.63
N THR A 4 -7.32 10.01 -31.60
CA THR A 4 -7.24 10.45 -30.20
C THR A 4 -5.80 10.63 -29.72
N THR A 5 -5.46 11.86 -29.39
CA THR A 5 -4.25 12.34 -28.69
C THR A 5 -4.22 11.98 -27.19
N LEU A 6 -4.67 10.77 -26.81
CA LEU A 6 -4.73 10.39 -25.40
C LEU A 6 -3.42 9.71 -24.97
N ASN A 7 -2.46 10.50 -24.52
CA ASN A 7 -1.28 10.04 -23.79
C ASN A 7 -1.59 9.95 -22.29
N VAL A 8 -2.42 8.98 -21.92
CA VAL A 8 -2.76 8.64 -20.53
C VAL A 8 -2.32 7.21 -20.26
N LYS A 9 -1.62 6.98 -19.15
CA LYS A 9 -1.04 5.68 -18.79
C LYS A 9 -1.40 5.33 -17.35
N LEU A 10 -1.92 4.13 -17.14
CA LEU A 10 -2.05 3.54 -15.82
C LEU A 10 -0.69 2.92 -15.43
N ILE A 11 -0.20 3.28 -14.25
CA ILE A 11 1.04 2.77 -13.65
C ILE A 11 0.64 2.03 -12.38
N THR A 12 0.76 0.70 -12.40
CA THR A 12 0.46 -0.17 -11.25
C THR A 12 1.69 -0.76 -10.58
N GLU A 13 2.86 -0.63 -11.20
CA GLU A 13 4.13 -1.19 -10.76
C GLU A 13 5.27 -0.22 -11.10
N ASN A 14 6.34 -0.21 -10.30
CA ASN A 14 7.57 0.56 -10.55
C ASN A 14 7.35 2.04 -10.91
N LEU A 15 6.50 2.75 -10.17
CA LEU A 15 6.33 4.20 -10.31
C LEU A 15 7.68 4.95 -10.28
N ALA A 16 8.65 4.48 -9.49
CA ALA A 16 9.98 5.06 -9.43
C ALA A 16 10.62 5.26 -10.80
N ASP A 17 10.48 4.32 -11.73
CA ASP A 17 11.11 4.43 -13.06
C ASP A 17 10.46 5.55 -13.89
N GLU A 18 9.15 5.73 -13.75
CA GLU A 18 8.40 6.82 -14.40
C GLU A 18 8.78 8.17 -13.81
N LEU A 19 8.93 8.25 -12.47
CA LEU A 19 9.39 9.46 -11.79
C LEU A 19 10.82 9.82 -12.19
N ILE A 20 11.74 8.85 -12.16
CA ILE A 20 13.13 9.04 -12.57
C ILE A 20 13.21 9.50 -14.02
N THR A 21 12.44 8.87 -14.92
CA THR A 21 12.36 9.29 -16.33
C THR A 21 11.83 10.71 -16.44
N GLY A 22 10.76 11.06 -15.72
CA GLY A 22 10.18 12.40 -15.70
C GLY A 22 11.18 13.46 -15.21
N MET A 23 12.03 13.13 -14.23
CA MET A 23 13.03 14.05 -13.70
C MET A 23 14.15 14.38 -14.70
N GLN A 24 14.46 13.53 -15.67
CA GLN A 24 15.65 13.68 -16.53
C GLN A 24 15.64 14.96 -17.37
N ASN A 25 14.48 15.40 -17.84
CA ASN A 25 14.35 16.58 -18.72
C ASN A 25 13.46 17.69 -18.12
N ALA A 26 13.05 17.56 -16.86
CA ALA A 26 12.23 18.54 -16.17
C ALA A 26 12.96 19.89 -15.99
N SER A 27 12.29 20.98 -16.36
CA SER A 27 12.64 22.35 -15.94
C SER A 27 12.03 22.69 -14.59
N GLY A 28 10.92 22.04 -14.22
CA GLY A 28 10.28 22.16 -12.90
C GLY A 28 9.83 20.79 -12.38
N ILE A 29 10.07 20.51 -11.11
CA ILE A 29 9.67 19.28 -10.42
C ILE A 29 8.87 19.67 -9.18
N TYR A 30 7.61 19.26 -9.14
CA TYR A 30 6.67 19.62 -8.09
C TYR A 30 6.07 18.36 -7.48
N ILE A 31 6.35 18.11 -6.20
CA ILE A 31 5.98 16.87 -5.51
C ILE A 31 5.08 17.23 -4.35
N MET A 32 3.83 16.77 -4.37
CA MET A 32 2.87 16.98 -3.29
C MET A 32 2.40 15.62 -2.77
N THR A 33 2.78 15.29 -1.54
CA THR A 33 2.57 13.97 -0.95
C THR A 33 2.01 14.08 0.46
N SER A 34 1.17 13.12 0.83
CA SER A 34 0.54 13.13 2.15
C SER A 34 1.52 12.83 3.27
N PHE A 35 2.52 12.00 2.99
CA PHE A 35 3.67 11.84 3.87
C PHE A 35 4.96 11.52 3.12
N ILE A 36 6.08 11.63 3.84
CA ILE A 36 7.43 11.33 3.36
C ILE A 36 8.11 10.33 4.27
N MET A 37 8.72 9.32 3.67
CA MET A 37 9.65 8.41 4.34
C MET A 37 11.07 8.64 3.80
N LYS A 38 12.07 8.51 4.67
CA LYS A 38 13.49 8.65 4.34
C LYS A 38 13.92 7.75 3.20
N SER A 39 13.36 6.56 3.10
CA SER A 39 13.60 5.58 2.03
C SER A 39 13.24 6.14 0.65
N GLY A 40 12.07 6.76 0.50
CA GLY A 40 11.62 7.40 -0.73
C GLY A 40 12.49 8.59 -1.11
N VAL A 41 12.90 9.38 -0.12
CA VAL A 41 13.86 10.47 -0.32
C VAL A 41 15.19 9.96 -0.83
N ARG A 42 15.76 8.94 -0.19
CA ARG A 42 17.04 8.34 -0.62
C ARG A 42 16.98 7.77 -2.03
N LEU A 43 15.87 7.12 -2.39
CA LEU A 43 15.66 6.58 -3.73
C LEU A 43 15.77 7.66 -4.82
N LEU A 44 15.13 8.81 -4.59
CA LEU A 44 15.02 9.87 -5.61
C LEU A 44 16.07 10.99 -5.46
N ALA A 45 16.77 11.07 -4.33
CA ALA A 45 17.75 12.12 -4.03
C ALA A 45 18.82 12.32 -5.13
N PRO A 46 19.46 11.28 -5.70
CA PRO A 46 20.44 11.47 -6.77
C PRO A 46 19.82 12.11 -8.03
N HIS A 47 18.57 11.76 -8.34
CA HIS A 47 17.86 12.23 -9.53
C HIS A 47 17.35 13.67 -9.35
N LEU A 48 16.84 14.00 -8.17
CA LEU A 48 16.48 15.37 -7.79
C LEU A 48 17.71 16.28 -7.82
N LYS A 49 18.81 15.86 -7.19
CA LYS A 49 20.07 16.62 -7.21
C LYS A 49 20.55 16.86 -8.65
N GLY A 50 20.56 15.81 -9.47
CA GLY A 50 20.94 15.95 -10.88
C GLY A 50 20.05 16.92 -11.65
N ALA A 51 18.74 16.98 -11.36
CA ALA A 51 17.84 17.95 -11.97
C ALA A 51 18.16 19.39 -11.55
N ILE A 52 18.41 19.62 -10.26
CA ILE A 52 18.79 20.93 -9.73
C ILE A 52 20.15 21.38 -10.32
N GLU A 53 21.10 20.47 -10.48
CA GLU A 53 22.38 20.75 -11.14
C GLU A 53 22.22 21.17 -12.61
N ARG A 54 21.18 20.68 -13.30
CA ARG A 54 20.79 21.16 -14.65
C ARG A 54 20.05 22.50 -14.65
N GLY A 55 19.68 23.01 -13.47
CA GLY A 55 18.94 24.27 -13.32
C GLY A 55 17.43 24.09 -13.15
N ALA A 56 16.93 22.87 -12.94
CA ALA A 56 15.52 22.63 -12.67
C ALA A 56 15.10 23.23 -11.32
N GLU A 57 13.91 23.82 -11.28
CA GLU A 57 13.24 24.19 -10.03
C GLU A 57 12.69 22.93 -9.37
N VAL A 58 12.90 22.76 -8.05
CA VAL A 58 12.36 21.62 -7.31
C VAL A 58 11.61 22.11 -6.07
N LYS A 59 10.32 21.76 -5.99
CA LYS A 59 9.47 22.07 -4.83
C LYS A 59 8.79 20.82 -4.28
N VAL A 60 8.84 20.64 -2.97
CA VAL A 60 8.26 19.47 -2.28
C VAL A 60 7.31 19.94 -1.17
N LEU A 61 6.06 19.51 -1.23
CA LEU A 61 5.05 19.72 -0.19
C LEU A 61 4.70 18.38 0.46
N ALA A 62 5.07 18.23 1.73
CA ALA A 62 4.72 17.07 2.55
C ALA A 62 3.56 17.41 3.50
N GLY A 63 2.74 16.43 3.86
CA GLY A 63 1.78 16.54 4.96
C GLY A 63 2.34 16.10 6.31
N ASP A 64 1.81 16.66 7.39
CA ASP A 64 1.98 16.13 8.75
C ASP A 64 0.76 15.32 9.23
N TYR A 65 -0.17 14.99 8.33
CA TYR A 65 -1.38 14.26 8.69
C TYR A 65 -1.05 12.90 9.34
N LEU A 66 -1.67 12.64 10.48
CA LEU A 66 -1.39 11.49 11.36
C LEU A 66 0.08 11.38 11.80
N PHE A 67 0.91 12.42 11.63
CA PHE A 67 2.34 12.39 11.98
C PHE A 67 3.09 11.19 11.35
N VAL A 68 2.77 10.85 10.10
CA VAL A 68 3.42 9.73 9.37
C VAL A 68 4.74 10.17 8.74
N THR A 69 4.87 11.43 8.33
CA THR A 69 6.11 11.95 7.74
C THR A 69 7.27 11.80 8.73
N GLN A 70 8.34 11.13 8.31
CA GLN A 70 9.52 10.91 9.15
C GLN A 70 10.36 12.20 9.24
N PRO A 71 10.72 12.67 10.45
CA PRO A 71 11.65 13.78 10.63
C PRO A 71 12.98 13.57 9.88
N GLU A 72 13.49 12.35 9.86
CA GLU A 72 14.72 12.00 9.14
C GLU A 72 14.55 12.05 7.62
N GLY A 73 13.33 11.86 7.11
CA GLY A 73 13.01 12.05 5.70
C GLY A 73 12.97 13.53 5.33
N LEU A 74 12.42 14.38 6.20
CA LEU A 74 12.47 15.83 6.04
C LEU A 74 13.91 16.35 6.08
N GLN A 75 14.72 15.87 7.02
CA GLN A 75 16.14 16.22 7.06
C GLN A 75 16.86 15.78 5.78
N ALA A 76 16.61 14.55 5.33
CA ALA A 76 17.20 14.03 4.10
C ALA A 76 16.84 14.87 2.86
N LEU A 77 15.69 15.54 2.82
CA LEU A 77 15.34 16.47 1.73
C LEU A 77 16.21 17.72 1.75
N LEU A 78 16.42 18.33 2.94
CA LEU A 78 17.29 19.50 3.07
C LEU A 78 18.74 19.17 2.70
N ASP A 79 19.17 17.94 2.96
CA ASP A 79 20.53 17.47 2.67
C ASP A 79 20.78 17.25 1.16
N ILE A 80 19.74 17.24 0.30
CA ILE A 80 19.89 17.02 -1.15
C ILE A 80 20.66 18.19 -1.79
N ASP A 81 20.12 19.41 -1.66
CA ASP A 81 20.66 20.64 -2.24
C ASP A 81 19.94 21.84 -1.61
N THR A 82 20.65 22.93 -1.35
CA THR A 82 20.09 24.15 -0.74
C THR A 82 19.09 24.89 -1.62
N ARG A 83 19.03 24.59 -2.92
CA ARG A 83 18.09 25.17 -3.88
C ARG A 83 16.74 24.44 -3.91
N LEU A 84 16.63 23.26 -3.29
CA LEU A 84 15.37 22.54 -3.17
C LEU A 84 14.48 23.26 -2.15
N GLU A 85 13.27 23.65 -2.54
CA GLU A 85 12.31 24.25 -1.61
C GLU A 85 11.34 23.19 -1.09
N ALA A 86 11.44 22.86 0.20
CA ALA A 86 10.50 21.97 0.85
C ALA A 86 9.60 22.72 1.84
N ARG A 87 8.35 22.29 1.95
CA ARG A 87 7.37 22.83 2.91
C ARG A 87 6.58 21.70 3.56
N LEU A 88 6.17 21.90 4.79
CA LEU A 88 5.33 20.99 5.56
C LEU A 88 3.93 21.59 5.75
N TRP A 89 2.90 20.90 5.26
CA TRP A 89 1.52 21.24 5.49
C TRP A 89 1.10 20.87 6.92
N ARG A 90 0.60 21.87 7.65
CA ARG A 90 0.04 21.72 9.00
C ARG A 90 -1.42 21.31 8.91
N SER A 91 -1.66 20.01 9.05
CA SER A 91 -2.99 19.39 8.99
C SER A 91 -3.91 19.90 10.09
N MET A 92 -3.38 20.17 11.29
CA MET A 92 -4.17 20.55 12.48
C MET A 92 -5.34 19.59 12.73
N GLY A 93 -5.16 18.30 12.42
CA GLY A 93 -6.20 17.26 12.52
C GLY A 93 -7.13 17.14 11.30
N THR A 94 -7.00 18.00 10.29
CA THR A 94 -7.72 17.90 9.01
C THR A 94 -6.94 17.08 8.01
N SER A 95 -7.59 16.18 7.27
CA SER A 95 -6.90 15.33 6.30
C SER A 95 -6.20 16.14 5.21
N PHE A 96 -4.89 15.90 5.05
CA PHE A 96 -4.10 16.30 3.89
C PHE A 96 -3.57 15.02 3.23
N HIS A 97 -4.28 14.53 2.22
CA HIS A 97 -3.97 13.24 1.59
C HIS A 97 -3.64 13.24 0.08
N PRO A 98 -3.14 14.33 -0.53
CA PRO A 98 -2.78 14.34 -1.96
C PRO A 98 -1.49 13.56 -2.22
N LYS A 99 -1.37 13.02 -3.44
CA LYS A 99 -0.18 12.31 -3.96
C LYS A 99 -0.08 12.60 -5.45
N ALA A 100 0.69 13.63 -5.75
CA ALA A 100 0.84 14.17 -7.08
C ALA A 100 2.32 14.47 -7.35
N TYR A 101 2.77 14.11 -8.54
CA TYR A 101 4.09 14.37 -9.05
C TYR A 101 3.92 15.08 -10.38
N LEU A 102 4.42 16.31 -10.49
CA LEU A 102 4.34 17.10 -11.70
C LEU A 102 5.75 17.40 -12.19
N PHE A 103 5.96 17.17 -13.47
CA PHE A 103 7.18 17.49 -14.19
C PHE A 103 6.81 18.48 -15.28
N ASP A 104 7.29 19.71 -15.16
CA ASP A 104 7.18 20.72 -16.19
C ASP A 104 8.41 20.64 -17.10
N TYR A 105 8.18 20.68 -18.41
CA TYR A 105 9.21 20.65 -19.43
C TYR A 105 9.17 21.95 -20.24
N GLU A 106 10.23 22.22 -21.01
CA GLU A 106 10.22 23.36 -21.92
C GLU A 106 9.09 23.25 -22.98
N ASN A 107 8.64 24.40 -23.48
CA ASN A 107 7.66 24.53 -24.58
C ASN A 107 6.22 24.08 -24.26
N GLY A 108 5.81 24.10 -22.99
CA GLY A 108 4.44 23.74 -22.59
C GLY A 108 4.16 22.25 -22.63
N GLU A 109 5.22 21.44 -22.59
CA GLU A 109 5.13 20.00 -22.35
C GLU A 109 5.25 19.71 -20.86
N GLY A 110 4.76 18.56 -20.43
CA GLY A 110 4.80 18.19 -19.03
C GLY A 110 4.19 16.82 -18.78
N LEU A 111 4.38 16.32 -17.57
CA LEU A 111 3.85 15.05 -17.09
C LEU A 111 3.23 15.24 -15.71
N LEU A 112 1.95 14.94 -15.58
CA LEU A 112 1.23 14.86 -14.31
C LEU A 112 1.05 13.39 -13.95
N ILE A 113 1.47 12.99 -12.75
CA ILE A 113 1.17 11.69 -12.18
C ILE A 113 0.40 11.90 -10.88
N VAL A 114 -0.79 11.31 -10.77
CA VAL A 114 -1.62 11.34 -9.56
C VAL A 114 -2.09 9.94 -9.23
N GLY A 115 -2.07 9.58 -7.94
CA GLY A 115 -2.47 8.24 -7.54
C GLY A 115 -2.43 8.00 -6.04
N SER A 116 -2.14 6.76 -5.67
CA SER A 116 -2.10 6.30 -4.28
C SER A 116 -0.68 6.20 -3.69
N SER A 117 0.37 6.45 -4.50
CA SER A 117 1.77 6.34 -4.05
C SER A 117 2.30 7.57 -3.31
N ASN A 118 2.64 7.40 -2.04
CA ASN A 118 3.40 8.40 -1.25
C ASN A 118 4.89 8.42 -1.59
N PHE A 119 5.60 9.39 -1.02
CA PHE A 119 7.06 9.52 -1.12
C PHE A 119 7.80 8.52 -0.23
N SER A 120 7.65 7.22 -0.53
CA SER A 120 8.29 6.10 0.17
C SER A 120 8.80 5.06 -0.84
N MET A 121 9.82 4.28 -0.46
CA MET A 121 10.34 3.22 -1.33
C MET A 121 9.27 2.17 -1.65
N SER A 122 8.53 1.76 -0.61
CA SER A 122 7.43 0.81 -0.71
C SER A 122 6.42 1.24 -1.79
N ALA A 123 5.88 2.46 -1.71
CA ALA A 123 4.88 2.97 -2.62
C ALA A 123 5.38 3.19 -4.07
N MET A 124 6.69 3.35 -4.27
CA MET A 124 7.25 3.62 -5.60
C MET A 124 7.76 2.38 -6.34
N ARG A 125 8.17 1.33 -5.62
CA ARG A 125 8.78 0.12 -6.21
C ARG A 125 7.96 -1.15 -6.05
N MET A 126 7.23 -1.29 -4.94
CA MET A 126 6.72 -2.61 -4.52
C MET A 126 5.24 -2.64 -4.17
N GLY A 127 4.69 -1.53 -3.70
CA GLY A 127 3.33 -1.42 -3.23
C GLY A 127 2.33 -1.67 -4.35
N MET A 128 1.17 -2.21 -3.98
CA MET A 128 0.02 -2.27 -4.87
C MET A 128 -0.59 -0.86 -4.97
N GLU A 129 -0.07 -0.08 -5.91
CA GLU A 129 -0.43 1.33 -6.06
C GLU A 129 -0.99 1.59 -7.44
N TRP A 130 -1.97 2.47 -7.53
CA TRP A 130 -2.55 2.87 -8.81
C TRP A 130 -2.25 4.34 -9.04
N ASN A 131 -1.52 4.62 -10.10
CA ASN A 131 -1.18 5.97 -10.50
C ASN A 131 -1.59 6.19 -11.95
N LEU A 132 -2.14 7.36 -12.24
CA LEU A 132 -2.46 7.79 -13.59
C LEU A 132 -1.45 8.84 -14.00
N ALA A 133 -0.70 8.53 -15.06
CA ALA A 133 0.18 9.48 -15.75
C ALA A 133 -0.55 10.10 -16.94
N MET A 134 -0.43 11.41 -17.08
CA MET A 134 -1.04 12.20 -18.15
C MET A 134 -0.04 13.25 -18.65
N ASN A 135 0.27 13.20 -19.95
CA ASN A 135 1.10 14.23 -20.57
C ASN A 135 0.30 15.53 -20.74
N ALA A 136 0.95 16.69 -20.56
CA ALA A 136 0.33 18.00 -20.75
C ALA A 136 -0.29 18.16 -22.15
N LYS A 137 0.36 17.63 -23.20
CA LYS A 137 -0.18 17.63 -24.58
C LYS A 137 -1.54 16.93 -24.72
N ALA A 138 -1.84 15.95 -23.86
CA ALA A 138 -3.12 15.25 -23.91
C ALA A 138 -4.25 16.14 -23.38
N GLU A 139 -4.02 16.83 -22.27
CA GLU A 139 -4.99 17.72 -21.61
C GLU A 139 -4.28 18.95 -20.99
N PRO A 140 -3.95 19.97 -21.79
CA PRO A 140 -3.13 21.11 -21.33
C PRO A 140 -3.79 21.91 -20.21
N TYR A 141 -5.11 22.07 -20.27
CA TYR A 141 -5.88 22.78 -19.25
C TYR A 141 -5.79 22.07 -17.90
N THR A 142 -5.99 20.75 -17.87
CA THR A 142 -5.92 19.95 -16.63
C THR A 142 -4.53 19.99 -16.03
N PHE A 143 -3.48 19.93 -16.86
CA PHE A 143 -2.09 20.07 -16.41
C PHE A 143 -1.84 21.43 -15.75
N GLN A 144 -2.27 22.54 -16.39
CA GLN A 144 -2.13 23.88 -15.83
C GLN A 144 -2.90 24.03 -14.50
N VAL A 145 -4.13 23.52 -14.42
CA VAL A 145 -4.91 23.52 -13.17
C VAL A 145 -4.18 22.77 -12.06
N ALA A 146 -3.53 21.64 -12.38
CA ALA A 146 -2.78 20.87 -11.41
C ALA A 146 -1.55 21.64 -10.89
N LEU A 147 -0.81 22.34 -11.77
CA LEU A 147 0.29 23.24 -11.39
C LEU A 147 -0.20 24.40 -10.53
N ASP A 148 -1.27 25.08 -10.92
CA ASP A 148 -1.84 26.19 -10.15
C ASP A 148 -2.28 25.72 -8.76
N LYS A 149 -2.90 24.53 -8.68
CA LYS A 149 -3.30 23.93 -7.40
C LYS A 149 -2.11 23.53 -6.54
N PHE A 150 -1.05 23.00 -7.14
CA PHE A 150 0.20 22.76 -6.44
C PHE A 150 0.73 24.06 -5.83
N MET A 151 0.85 25.13 -6.62
CA MET A 151 1.40 26.41 -6.15
C MET A 151 0.52 27.06 -5.08
N GLN A 152 -0.81 27.00 -5.23
CA GLN A 152 -1.76 27.45 -4.20
C GLN A 152 -1.55 26.72 -2.87
N ASN A 153 -1.39 25.39 -2.91
CA ASN A 153 -1.16 24.60 -1.70
C ASN A 153 0.23 24.83 -1.12
N PHE A 154 1.25 24.95 -1.98
CA PHE A 154 2.64 25.16 -1.58
C PHE A 154 2.80 26.47 -0.81
N TYR A 155 2.21 27.56 -1.30
CA TYR A 155 2.27 28.87 -0.64
C TYR A 155 1.11 29.15 0.32
N HIS A 156 0.31 28.15 0.67
CA HIS A 156 -0.80 28.31 1.61
C HIS A 156 -0.30 28.68 3.01
N ASP A 157 -1.04 29.51 3.74
CA ASP A 157 -0.68 29.97 5.10
C ASP A 157 -0.53 28.81 6.11
N SER A 158 -1.17 27.68 5.85
CA SER A 158 -1.05 26.45 6.65
C SER A 158 0.24 25.68 6.41
N THR A 159 1.16 26.17 5.58
CA THR A 159 2.43 25.50 5.32
C THR A 159 3.58 26.18 6.03
N LEU A 160 4.53 25.39 6.54
CA LEU A 160 5.79 25.88 7.10
C LEU A 160 6.94 25.62 6.13
N PRO A 161 7.80 26.61 5.83
CA PRO A 161 9.03 26.37 5.09
C PRO A 161 9.94 25.44 5.88
N LEU A 162 10.51 24.44 5.21
CA LEU A 162 11.37 23.47 5.85
C LEU A 162 12.74 24.09 6.13
N ASN A 163 13.17 23.97 7.37
CA ASN A 163 14.49 24.34 7.88
C ASN A 163 14.74 23.58 9.19
N GLU A 164 15.97 23.62 9.71
CA GLU A 164 16.36 22.93 10.94
C GLU A 164 15.41 23.19 12.12
N HIS A 165 14.93 24.43 12.29
CA HIS A 165 14.04 24.80 13.39
C HIS A 165 12.63 24.20 13.25
N THR A 166 12.05 24.28 12.04
CA THR A 166 10.72 23.68 11.78
C THR A 166 10.74 22.16 11.84
N ILE A 167 11.85 21.52 11.42
CA ILE A 167 12.03 20.07 11.57
C ILE A 167 12.11 19.70 13.04
N ALA A 168 12.91 20.40 13.84
CA ALA A 168 13.03 20.12 15.27
C ALA A 168 11.67 20.26 15.99
N THR A 169 10.90 21.29 15.63
CA THR A 169 9.54 21.50 16.17
C THR A 169 8.62 20.34 15.79
N TYR A 170 8.59 19.96 14.52
CA TYR A 170 7.79 18.84 14.04
C TYR A 170 8.24 17.50 14.67
N GLU A 171 9.54 17.29 14.87
CA GLU A 171 10.09 16.09 15.47
C GLU A 171 9.60 15.90 16.92
N GLU A 172 9.50 16.99 17.69
CA GLU A 172 8.94 16.94 19.04
C GLU A 172 7.46 16.52 19.03
N GLU A 173 6.67 17.08 18.11
CA GLU A 173 5.26 16.73 17.92
C GLU A 173 5.08 15.30 17.42
N TYR A 174 5.88 14.88 16.45
CA TYR A 174 5.97 13.52 15.93
C TYR A 174 6.23 12.54 17.07
N ARG A 175 7.29 12.75 17.86
CA ARG A 175 7.64 11.88 19.00
C ARG A 175 6.54 11.87 20.06
N THR A 176 5.85 12.98 20.27
CA THR A 176 4.75 13.08 21.24
C THR A 176 3.51 12.33 20.76
N CYS A 177 3.14 12.49 19.49
CA CYS A 177 2.05 11.77 18.85
C CYS A 177 2.31 10.26 18.88
N HIS A 178 3.49 9.85 18.44
CA HIS A 178 3.91 8.44 18.40
C HIS A 178 3.88 7.82 19.80
N ARG A 179 4.43 8.49 20.82
CA ARG A 179 4.35 8.01 22.22
C ARG A 179 2.91 7.82 22.71
N LYS A 180 1.98 8.65 22.27
CA LYS A 180 0.55 8.57 22.65
C LYS A 180 -0.23 7.55 21.81
N ASN A 181 0.26 7.21 20.62
CA ASN A 181 -0.41 6.37 19.64
C ASN A 181 0.47 5.17 19.25
N PRO A 182 0.62 4.17 20.13
CA PRO A 182 1.48 3.00 19.88
C PRO A 182 1.05 2.19 18.63
N GLU A 183 -0.23 2.19 18.26
CA GLU A 183 -0.72 1.55 17.03
C GLU A 183 -0.23 2.26 15.75
N LEU A 184 -0.12 3.59 15.78
CA LEU A 184 0.42 4.37 14.66
C LEU A 184 1.90 4.09 14.48
N ILE A 185 2.68 4.03 15.58
CA ILE A 185 4.09 3.61 15.56
C ILE A 185 4.20 2.25 14.86
N ARG A 186 3.39 1.29 15.28
CA ARG A 186 3.43 -0.07 14.73
C ARG A 186 3.15 -0.08 13.23
N MET A 187 2.13 0.64 12.76
CA MET A 187 1.82 0.74 11.34
C MET A 187 2.98 1.33 10.53
N ILE A 188 3.61 2.40 11.04
CA ILE A 188 4.74 3.05 10.38
C ILE A 188 5.98 2.14 10.39
N MET A 189 6.25 1.45 11.50
CA MET A 189 7.33 0.47 11.61
C MET A 189 7.14 -0.71 10.65
N GLU A 190 5.92 -1.23 10.50
CA GLU A 190 5.64 -2.29 9.53
C GLU A 190 5.92 -1.83 8.08
N MET A 191 5.60 -0.58 7.75
CA MET A 191 5.95 0.02 6.46
C MET A 191 7.49 0.18 6.30
N GLU A 192 8.20 0.59 7.34
CA GLU A 192 9.67 0.71 7.34
C GLU A 192 10.39 -0.65 7.25
N GLU A 193 9.88 -1.68 7.92
CA GLU A 193 10.45 -3.04 7.90
C GLU A 193 10.36 -3.70 6.52
N ASP A 194 9.22 -3.51 5.82
CA ASP A 194 9.06 -3.98 4.44
C ASP A 194 10.05 -3.29 3.48
N GLU A 195 10.45 -2.05 3.78
CA GLU A 195 11.47 -1.30 3.04
C GLU A 195 12.90 -1.77 3.36
N TYR A 196 13.21 -2.08 4.62
CA TYR A 196 14.56 -2.52 5.04
C TYR A 196 14.92 -3.92 4.53
N ARG A 197 13.93 -4.80 4.39
CA ARG A 197 14.11 -6.14 3.78
C ARG A 197 14.54 -6.08 2.32
N THR A 198 14.32 -4.94 1.65
CA THR A 198 14.54 -4.80 0.21
C THR A 198 15.78 -4.02 -0.19
N GLU A 199 16.31 -3.14 0.66
CA GLU A 199 17.65 -2.56 0.46
C GLU A 199 18.78 -3.61 0.45
N ASN A 200 18.54 -4.81 1.00
CA ASN A 200 19.51 -5.92 1.02
C ASN A 200 19.38 -6.91 -0.15
N ILE A 201 18.61 -6.60 -1.19
CA ILE A 201 18.55 -7.40 -2.41
C ILE A 201 19.62 -6.86 -3.39
N GLY A 202 20.88 -7.18 -3.10
CA GLY A 202 21.90 -7.30 -4.15
C GLY A 202 21.62 -8.54 -5.01
N GLU A 203 22.27 -8.63 -6.18
CA GLU A 203 22.17 -9.70 -7.20
C GLU A 203 21.78 -11.08 -6.66
N PRO A 204 21.01 -11.90 -7.40
CA PRO A 204 20.51 -13.19 -6.94
C PRO A 204 21.68 -14.15 -6.70
N VAL A 205 22.27 -14.07 -5.53
CA VAL A 205 23.04 -15.15 -4.96
C VAL A 205 21.98 -16.17 -4.60
N GLU A 206 22.03 -17.34 -5.25
CA GLU A 206 21.39 -18.55 -4.75
C GLU A 206 21.82 -18.74 -3.30
N LYS A 207 21.05 -18.17 -2.37
CA LYS A 207 21.12 -18.56 -0.98
C LYS A 207 20.54 -19.95 -0.95
N ILE A 208 21.43 -20.92 -0.94
CA ILE A 208 21.22 -22.22 -0.32
C ILE A 208 20.55 -21.91 1.03
N VAL A 209 19.23 -22.09 1.08
CA VAL A 209 18.45 -21.88 2.29
C VAL A 209 18.87 -23.02 3.21
N SER A 210 19.80 -22.73 4.12
CA SER A 210 19.99 -23.57 5.29
C SER A 210 18.66 -23.57 6.06
N GLU A 211 18.07 -24.75 6.22
CA GLU A 211 16.93 -25.03 7.07
C GLU A 211 17.17 -24.41 8.46
N GLY A 212 16.62 -23.22 8.69
CA GLY A 212 16.54 -22.56 9.98
C GLY A 212 15.11 -22.69 10.50
N GLU A 213 14.98 -23.00 11.78
CA GLU A 213 13.73 -23.33 12.48
C GLU A 213 12.56 -22.37 12.15
N PRO A 214 11.33 -22.89 12.01
CA PRO A 214 10.17 -22.09 11.65
C PRO A 214 9.86 -21.10 12.78
N THR A 215 9.97 -19.81 12.48
CA THR A 215 9.47 -18.74 13.36
C THR A 215 7.95 -18.84 13.41
N LEU A 216 7.41 -19.22 14.57
CA LEU A 216 5.96 -19.29 14.82
C LEU A 216 5.32 -17.92 14.58
N ILE A 217 4.29 -17.88 13.73
CA ILE A 217 3.53 -16.66 13.45
C ILE A 217 2.43 -16.52 14.50
N HIS A 218 2.33 -15.35 15.13
CA HIS A 218 1.33 -15.05 16.17
C HIS A 218 0.32 -13.96 15.72
N PRO A 219 -0.94 -14.01 16.22
CA PRO A 219 -1.93 -12.96 15.95
C PRO A 219 -1.47 -11.57 16.38
N ARG A 220 -1.82 -10.55 15.58
CA ARG A 220 -1.57 -9.14 15.91
C ARG A 220 -2.64 -8.62 16.87
N PHE A 221 -2.39 -7.50 17.56
CA PHE A 221 -3.29 -6.98 18.61
C PHE A 221 -4.74 -6.78 18.14
N ALA A 222 -4.95 -6.12 16.99
CA ALA A 222 -6.28 -5.95 16.40
C ALA A 222 -6.96 -7.28 16.00
N GLN A 223 -6.17 -8.34 15.78
CA GLN A 223 -6.69 -9.68 15.50
C GLN A 223 -7.07 -10.39 16.80
N ILE A 224 -6.43 -10.11 17.93
CA ILE A 224 -6.75 -10.70 19.24
C ILE A 224 -8.19 -10.36 19.63
N ASP A 225 -8.54 -9.08 19.66
CA ASP A 225 -9.92 -8.65 20.01
C ASP A 225 -10.97 -9.24 19.05
N ALA A 226 -10.64 -9.37 17.76
CA ALA A 226 -11.51 -9.98 16.77
C ALA A 226 -11.62 -11.50 16.94
N LEU A 227 -10.54 -12.19 17.30
CA LEU A 227 -10.54 -13.62 17.62
C LEU A 227 -11.36 -13.89 18.87
N ASP A 228 -11.16 -13.09 19.93
CA ASP A 228 -11.91 -13.17 21.18
C ASP A 228 -13.42 -12.95 20.94
N ALA A 229 -13.78 -11.96 20.11
CA ALA A 229 -15.18 -11.71 19.75
C ALA A 229 -15.79 -12.87 18.95
N LEU A 230 -15.03 -13.45 18.01
CA LEU A 230 -15.45 -14.63 17.26
C LEU A 230 -15.56 -15.87 18.15
N GLU A 231 -14.69 -16.02 19.16
CA GLU A 231 -14.76 -17.10 20.16
C GLU A 231 -16.02 -17.00 20.99
N ARG A 232 -16.31 -15.82 21.54
CA ARG A 232 -17.56 -15.58 22.29
C ARG A 232 -18.80 -15.87 21.45
N THR A 233 -18.77 -15.52 20.16
CA THR A 233 -19.87 -15.79 19.24
C THR A 233 -20.16 -17.29 19.13
N LEU A 234 -19.11 -18.13 19.10
CA LEU A 234 -19.25 -19.59 19.11
C LEU A 234 -19.72 -20.13 20.47
N GLU A 235 -19.21 -19.58 21.58
CA GLU A 235 -19.64 -19.95 22.94
C GLU A 235 -21.12 -19.64 23.19
N GLU A 236 -21.63 -18.59 22.54
CA GLU A 236 -23.05 -18.22 22.54
C GLU A 236 -23.90 -19.02 21.52
N GLU A 237 -23.33 -20.08 20.92
CA GLU A 237 -23.97 -20.99 19.95
C GLU A 237 -24.44 -20.32 18.64
N TYR A 238 -23.92 -19.15 18.28
CA TYR A 238 -24.16 -18.57 16.96
C TYR A 238 -23.36 -19.30 15.88
N ASP A 239 -24.00 -19.59 14.76
CA ASP A 239 -23.42 -20.30 13.61
C ASP A 239 -22.83 -19.37 12.54
N LYS A 240 -23.00 -18.04 12.69
CA LYS A 240 -22.60 -17.02 11.71
C LYS A 240 -22.05 -15.79 12.39
N ALA A 241 -20.95 -15.28 11.86
CA ALA A 241 -20.33 -14.03 12.28
C ALA A 241 -19.88 -13.22 11.05
N MET A 242 -19.82 -11.90 11.19
CA MET A 242 -19.27 -11.00 10.17
C MET A 242 -18.18 -10.15 10.81
N VAL A 243 -16.98 -10.20 10.24
CA VAL A 243 -15.86 -9.37 10.68
C VAL A 243 -15.61 -8.29 9.64
N VAL A 244 -15.62 -7.04 10.10
CA VAL A 244 -15.26 -5.87 9.27
C VAL A 244 -13.91 -5.36 9.74
N MET A 245 -12.92 -5.37 8.85
CA MET A 245 -11.59 -4.84 9.11
C MET A 245 -11.14 -3.90 8.00
N ALA A 246 -10.35 -2.88 8.35
CA ALA A 246 -9.62 -2.10 7.37
C ALA A 246 -8.64 -2.98 6.56
N THR A 247 -8.38 -2.61 5.32
CA THR A 247 -7.37 -3.25 4.47
C THR A 247 -5.98 -3.17 5.12
N GLY A 248 -5.15 -4.20 4.95
CA GLY A 248 -3.80 -4.24 5.53
C GLY A 248 -3.72 -4.76 6.98
N LEU A 249 -4.84 -4.87 7.72
CA LEU A 249 -4.86 -5.44 9.09
C LEU A 249 -4.80 -6.98 9.12
N GLY A 250 -4.56 -7.62 7.97
CA GLY A 250 -4.37 -9.05 7.86
C GLY A 250 -5.65 -9.88 8.04
N LYS A 251 -6.76 -9.53 7.38
CA LYS A 251 -8.02 -10.32 7.37
C LYS A 251 -7.78 -11.81 7.13
N THR A 252 -6.93 -12.12 6.16
CA THR A 252 -6.59 -13.50 5.79
C THR A 252 -5.84 -14.23 6.90
N TYR A 253 -4.96 -13.54 7.62
CA TYR A 253 -4.26 -14.10 8.77
C TYR A 253 -5.22 -14.30 9.95
N LEU A 254 -6.11 -13.34 10.22
CA LEU A 254 -7.18 -13.50 11.21
C LEU A 254 -8.02 -14.76 10.91
N ALA A 255 -8.48 -14.91 9.66
CA ALA A 255 -9.24 -16.09 9.24
C ALA A 255 -8.43 -17.38 9.43
N GLY A 256 -7.13 -17.36 9.14
CA GLY A 256 -6.24 -18.50 9.36
C GLY A 256 -6.05 -18.88 10.82
N PHE A 257 -5.89 -17.90 11.71
CA PHE A 257 -5.79 -18.13 13.16
C PHE A 257 -7.11 -18.67 13.73
N PHE A 258 -8.23 -18.09 13.33
CA PHE A 258 -9.55 -18.60 13.72
C PHE A 258 -9.78 -20.03 13.22
N ALA A 259 -9.32 -20.34 11.99
CA ALA A 259 -9.43 -21.64 11.35
C ALA A 259 -8.63 -22.77 12.04
N GLN A 260 -7.67 -22.47 12.92
CA GLN A 260 -6.82 -23.48 13.56
C GLN A 260 -7.61 -24.55 14.32
N ARG A 261 -8.74 -24.16 14.93
CA ARG A 261 -9.58 -25.03 15.75
C ARG A 261 -10.52 -25.96 14.97
N PHE A 262 -10.68 -25.72 13.67
CA PHE A 262 -11.61 -26.47 12.81
C PHE A 262 -10.86 -27.53 12.01
N LYS A 263 -11.46 -28.70 11.73
CA LYS A 263 -10.77 -29.78 11.01
C LYS A 263 -10.86 -29.56 9.50
N ARG A 264 -12.05 -29.21 9.01
CA ARG A 264 -12.35 -28.98 7.60
C ARG A 264 -12.76 -27.53 7.38
N VAL A 265 -11.98 -26.80 6.59
CA VAL A 265 -12.20 -25.37 6.34
C VAL A 265 -12.35 -25.12 4.84
N LEU A 266 -13.37 -24.34 4.47
CA LEU A 266 -13.57 -23.83 3.12
C LEU A 266 -13.34 -22.32 3.13
N PHE A 267 -12.36 -21.86 2.36
CA PHE A 267 -12.13 -20.44 2.12
C PHE A 267 -12.62 -20.08 0.71
N VAL A 268 -13.50 -19.10 0.59
CA VAL A 268 -14.14 -18.70 -0.66
C VAL A 268 -13.75 -17.28 -1.02
N ALA A 269 -13.25 -17.07 -2.25
CA ALA A 269 -12.95 -15.75 -2.79
C ALA A 269 -13.27 -15.67 -4.31
N HIS A 270 -13.31 -14.46 -4.85
CA HIS A 270 -13.59 -14.20 -6.27
C HIS A 270 -12.35 -14.20 -7.16
N ARG A 271 -11.20 -13.74 -6.65
CA ARG A 271 -9.95 -13.64 -7.42
C ARG A 271 -9.03 -14.83 -7.16
N GLU A 272 -8.42 -15.36 -8.22
CA GLU A 272 -7.54 -16.52 -8.09
C GLU A 272 -6.28 -16.19 -7.29
N GLU A 273 -5.71 -15.00 -7.48
CA GLU A 273 -4.52 -14.55 -6.77
C GLU A 273 -4.74 -14.54 -5.25
N ILE A 274 -5.95 -14.15 -4.81
CA ILE A 274 -6.35 -14.15 -3.40
C ILE A 274 -6.38 -15.57 -2.83
N LEU A 275 -6.88 -16.55 -3.60
CA LEU A 275 -6.92 -17.96 -3.17
C LEU A 275 -5.51 -18.51 -2.92
N PHE A 276 -4.57 -18.24 -3.83
CA PHE A 276 -3.18 -18.69 -3.67
C PHE A 276 -2.47 -17.98 -2.52
N GLN A 277 -2.70 -16.68 -2.34
CA GLN A 277 -2.16 -15.93 -1.21
C GLN A 277 -2.72 -16.44 0.12
N ALA A 278 -4.04 -16.66 0.20
CA ALA A 278 -4.69 -17.21 1.39
C ALA A 278 -4.19 -18.62 1.73
N LYS A 279 -4.01 -19.49 0.72
CA LYS A 279 -3.40 -20.81 0.89
C LYS A 279 -2.01 -20.70 1.52
N ARG A 280 -1.16 -19.81 1.02
CA ARG A 280 0.20 -19.59 1.57
C ARG A 280 0.15 -19.06 3.00
N SER A 281 -0.76 -18.14 3.32
CA SER A 281 -0.94 -17.64 4.70
C SER A 281 -1.36 -18.76 5.65
N PHE A 282 -2.35 -19.56 5.28
CA PHE A 282 -2.83 -20.67 6.09
C PHE A 282 -1.76 -21.77 6.26
N GLN A 283 -0.97 -22.06 5.23
CA GLN A 283 0.17 -22.98 5.30
C GLN A 283 1.22 -22.55 6.35
N ARG A 284 1.47 -21.24 6.46
CA ARG A 284 2.40 -20.71 7.46
C ARG A 284 1.85 -20.79 8.90
N ILE A 285 0.52 -20.72 9.07
CA ILE A 285 -0.15 -20.77 10.37
C ILE A 285 -0.38 -22.22 10.84
N MET A 286 -0.64 -23.14 9.89
CA MET A 286 -1.00 -24.53 10.14
C MET A 286 -0.16 -25.47 9.25
N PRO A 287 1.16 -25.57 9.46
CA PRO A 287 2.05 -26.36 8.60
C PRO A 287 1.69 -27.86 8.55
N ASP A 288 1.01 -28.37 9.59
CA ASP A 288 0.64 -29.78 9.71
C ASP A 288 -0.64 -30.16 8.95
N LYS A 289 -1.37 -29.18 8.36
CA LYS A 289 -2.60 -29.43 7.61
C LYS A 289 -2.35 -29.61 6.11
N THR A 290 -3.28 -30.26 5.43
CA THR A 290 -3.30 -30.36 3.96
C THR A 290 -4.09 -29.23 3.32
N PHE A 291 -3.66 -28.77 2.13
CA PHE A 291 -4.20 -27.58 1.48
C PHE A 291 -4.48 -27.80 -0.01
N GLY A 292 -5.72 -27.53 -0.45
CA GLY A 292 -6.15 -27.74 -1.84
C GLY A 292 -6.75 -26.49 -2.49
N ILE A 293 -6.51 -26.30 -3.79
CA ILE A 293 -7.16 -25.28 -4.62
C ILE A 293 -8.33 -25.89 -5.40
N TYR A 294 -9.49 -25.26 -5.36
CA TYR A 294 -10.70 -25.66 -6.08
C TYR A 294 -11.25 -24.51 -6.94
N ASN A 295 -10.77 -24.39 -8.17
CA ASN A 295 -11.16 -23.36 -9.14
C ASN A 295 -11.57 -23.99 -10.48
N GLY A 296 -11.62 -23.21 -11.57
CA GLY A 296 -12.01 -23.71 -12.89
C GLY A 296 -11.07 -24.80 -13.44
N VAL A 297 -9.81 -24.81 -12.99
CA VAL A 297 -8.72 -25.65 -13.52
C VAL A 297 -8.35 -26.77 -12.54
N MET A 298 -8.08 -26.43 -11.28
CA MET A 298 -7.70 -27.34 -10.19
C MET A 298 -8.93 -27.76 -9.39
N LYS A 299 -9.02 -29.05 -9.04
CA LYS A 299 -10.16 -29.65 -8.33
C LYS A 299 -9.72 -30.39 -7.07
N GLU A 300 -8.87 -29.76 -6.27
CA GLU A 300 -8.29 -30.34 -5.05
C GLU A 300 -9.23 -30.15 -3.85
N GLY A 301 -10.40 -30.82 -3.89
CA GLY A 301 -11.42 -30.71 -2.82
C GLY A 301 -11.17 -31.59 -1.59
N ASN A 302 -10.21 -32.51 -1.67
CA ASN A 302 -9.87 -33.45 -0.60
C ASN A 302 -8.64 -32.98 0.18
N ALA A 303 -8.81 -31.92 0.97
CA ALA A 303 -7.79 -31.35 1.85
C ALA A 303 -8.45 -30.81 3.13
N ASP A 304 -7.68 -30.65 4.21
CA ASP A 304 -8.17 -30.07 5.47
C ASP A 304 -8.62 -28.62 5.26
N CYS A 305 -7.88 -27.85 4.47
CA CYS A 305 -8.23 -26.49 4.07
C CYS A 305 -8.38 -26.40 2.54
N VAL A 306 -9.58 -26.10 2.05
CA VAL A 306 -9.90 -25.94 0.62
C VAL A 306 -10.11 -24.47 0.29
N PHE A 307 -9.42 -23.96 -0.73
CA PHE A 307 -9.52 -22.58 -1.21
C PHE A 307 -10.25 -22.59 -2.55
N ALA A 308 -11.47 -22.10 -2.57
CA ALA A 308 -12.39 -22.26 -3.68
C ALA A 308 -12.82 -20.93 -4.29
N SER A 309 -12.92 -20.91 -5.62
CA SER A 309 -13.47 -19.75 -6.33
C SER A 309 -14.99 -19.72 -6.21
N ILE A 310 -15.55 -18.55 -5.87
CA ILE A 310 -17.01 -18.34 -5.84
C ILE A 310 -17.66 -18.67 -7.19
N TYR A 311 -17.00 -18.37 -8.31
CA TYR A 311 -17.52 -18.66 -9.66
C TYR A 311 -17.64 -20.16 -9.90
N THR A 312 -16.66 -20.93 -9.40
CA THR A 312 -16.67 -22.38 -9.53
C THR A 312 -17.75 -23.01 -8.63
N LEU A 313 -17.86 -22.56 -7.38
CA LEU A 313 -18.90 -23.04 -6.44
C LEU A 313 -20.32 -22.57 -6.81
N GLY A 314 -20.44 -21.48 -7.56
CA GLY A 314 -21.70 -21.01 -8.14
C GLY A 314 -22.35 -22.06 -9.05
N MET A 315 -21.57 -22.92 -9.69
CA MET A 315 -22.08 -23.98 -10.55
C MET A 315 -22.62 -25.17 -9.74
N LYS A 316 -23.91 -25.52 -9.94
CA LYS A 316 -24.61 -26.59 -9.21
C LYS A 316 -23.81 -27.91 -9.14
N LYS A 317 -23.26 -28.37 -10.27
CA LYS A 317 -22.44 -29.59 -10.36
C LYS A 317 -21.24 -29.60 -9.39
N HIS A 318 -20.61 -28.45 -9.18
CA HIS A 318 -19.45 -28.34 -8.29
C HIS A 318 -19.88 -28.17 -6.84
N ARG A 319 -20.96 -27.44 -6.59
CA ARG A 319 -21.52 -27.27 -5.24
C ARG A 319 -22.03 -28.58 -4.65
N GLU A 320 -22.71 -29.39 -5.46
CA GLU A 320 -23.24 -30.71 -5.07
C GLU A 320 -22.15 -31.79 -5.00
N SER A 321 -20.92 -31.49 -5.42
CA SER A 321 -19.79 -32.41 -5.25
C SER A 321 -19.25 -32.42 -3.81
N PHE A 322 -19.66 -31.46 -2.98
CA PHE A 322 -19.36 -31.42 -1.56
C PHE A 322 -20.61 -31.80 -0.74
N ALA A 323 -20.44 -32.57 0.34
CA ALA A 323 -21.54 -32.83 1.27
C ALA A 323 -21.87 -31.57 2.09
N GLN A 324 -23.12 -31.42 2.53
CA GLN A 324 -23.58 -30.22 3.25
C GLN A 324 -22.84 -29.99 4.57
N ASP A 325 -22.38 -31.06 5.20
CA ASP A 325 -21.68 -31.13 6.48
C ASP A 325 -20.16 -31.35 6.33
N GLN A 326 -19.62 -31.19 5.11
CA GLN A 326 -18.22 -31.51 4.82
C GLN A 326 -17.21 -30.50 5.41
N PHE A 327 -17.65 -29.29 5.76
CA PHE A 327 -16.81 -28.21 6.26
C PHE A 327 -17.33 -27.69 7.60
N ASP A 328 -16.44 -27.64 8.59
CA ASP A 328 -16.74 -27.14 9.94
C ASP A 328 -16.74 -25.61 9.98
N LEU A 329 -16.02 -24.97 9.05
CA LEU A 329 -15.94 -23.52 8.90
C LEU A 329 -15.95 -23.14 7.42
N ILE A 330 -16.79 -22.17 7.07
CA ILE A 330 -16.79 -21.52 5.75
C ILE A 330 -16.43 -20.05 5.94
N VAL A 331 -15.30 -19.64 5.38
CA VAL A 331 -14.85 -18.24 5.32
C VAL A 331 -15.16 -17.70 3.94
N VAL A 332 -15.86 -16.56 3.86
CA VAL A 332 -16.14 -15.88 2.60
C VAL A 332 -15.47 -14.51 2.62
N ASP A 333 -14.46 -14.34 1.77
CA ASP A 333 -13.78 -13.06 1.63
C ASP A 333 -14.58 -12.10 0.74
N GLU A 334 -14.60 -10.82 1.11
CA GLU A 334 -15.38 -9.74 0.46
C GLU A 334 -16.86 -10.10 0.19
N PHE A 335 -17.56 -10.54 1.24
CA PHE A 335 -18.97 -10.97 1.24
C PHE A 335 -19.95 -9.96 0.58
N HIS A 336 -19.60 -8.68 0.48
CA HIS A 336 -20.42 -7.68 -0.20
C HIS A 336 -20.63 -7.96 -1.70
N HIS A 337 -19.79 -8.79 -2.33
CA HIS A 337 -20.01 -9.28 -3.70
C HIS A 337 -20.98 -10.47 -3.78
N ALA A 338 -21.22 -11.20 -2.69
CA ALA A 338 -22.09 -12.38 -2.67
C ALA A 338 -23.59 -12.05 -2.63
N ALA A 339 -23.95 -10.82 -2.26
CA ALA A 339 -25.34 -10.36 -2.14
C ALA A 339 -25.96 -9.87 -3.46
N ALA A 340 -25.21 -9.82 -4.56
CA ALA A 340 -25.74 -9.42 -5.86
C ALA A 340 -26.56 -10.56 -6.48
N VAL A 341 -27.87 -10.52 -6.24
CA VAL A 341 -28.87 -11.26 -7.01
C VAL A 341 -28.85 -10.69 -8.42
N SER A 342 -28.47 -11.49 -9.42
CA SER A 342 -28.92 -11.28 -10.79
C SER A 342 -30.19 -12.08 -11.03
#